data_AF-A0A665WGJ8-F1
#
_entry.id   AF-A0A665WGJ8-F1
#
_cell.length_a   1.000
_cell.length_b   1.000
_cell.length_c   1.000
_cell.angle_alpha   90.00
_cell.angle_beta   90.00
_cell.angle_gamma   90.00
#
_symmetry.space_group_name_H-M   'P 1'
#
loop_
_entity.id
_entity.type
_entity.pdbx_description
1 polymer ?
#
loop_
_entity_poly.entity_id
_entity_poly.type
_entity_poly.pdbx_seq_one_letter_code
_entity_poly.pdbx_strand_id
1 'polypeptide(L)'
;MAARPNYRPVSCSITKHQHLKYIKKKKKIISQQRPLNLCSMAPHRGSSCRTLLTAHARGALPFSSAAESTPQSLTPGSFIRRQKDCKMGFVKVVKNKAYFKRYQVKFRRRREGKTDFFARKRLVVQDKNKYNTPKYRMIVRFSNRDIICQIAYAKIEGDMIVCAAYSHELPKYGISVGLTNYAAAYCTGLLLARRLLNKFGLDKVYDGQVEVTGDEFNVESIDGQPGAFTCYLDAGLARTTTGNKVFGALKGAVDGGLSIPHSTKRFPGYDVESKEFNAEVHRKHIMGINVSEYMSYLMEEDEDAYKKQFSRFIKNGVTPDSIEEMYKKAHAAIRENPVHEKKPPKEVKKKRWNRAKLSLAQRKDRVAQKKASFLRAQEQEAAE
;
A
#
# COMPACT_ATOMS: atom_id res chain seq x y z
N MET A 1 -25.58 -59.06 11.38
CA MET A 1 -26.50 -57.97 10.99
C MET A 1 -27.16 -57.45 12.27
N ALA A 2 -26.76 -56.27 12.75
CA ALA A 2 -27.33 -55.65 13.95
C ALA A 2 -27.80 -54.23 13.59
N ALA A 3 -29.07 -53.95 13.89
CA ALA A 3 -29.81 -52.78 13.46
C ALA A 3 -29.34 -51.48 14.14
N ARG A 4 -29.30 -50.38 13.37
CA ARG A 4 -29.00 -49.03 13.87
C ARG A 4 -30.24 -48.42 14.55
N PRO A 5 -30.09 -47.68 15.67
CA PRO A 5 -31.21 -47.02 16.33
C PRO A 5 -31.67 -45.76 15.58
N ASN A 6 -32.99 -45.61 15.47
CA ASN A 6 -33.71 -44.51 14.83
C ASN A 6 -33.54 -43.18 15.59
N TYR A 7 -33.00 -42.15 14.93
CA TYR A 7 -33.04 -40.77 15.40
C TYR A 7 -34.33 -40.07 14.90
N ARG A 8 -35.21 -39.63 15.81
CA ARG A 8 -36.30 -38.70 15.50
C ARG A 8 -35.79 -37.25 15.47
N PRO A 9 -36.17 -36.42 14.49
CA PRO A 9 -35.84 -35.00 14.48
C PRO A 9 -36.79 -34.22 15.42
N VAL A 10 -36.22 -33.41 16.31
CA VAL A 10 -36.94 -32.48 17.18
C VAL A 10 -37.40 -31.29 16.33
N SER A 11 -38.71 -31.17 16.08
CA SER A 11 -39.30 -30.04 15.38
C SER A 11 -39.44 -28.83 16.31
N CYS A 12 -38.63 -27.79 16.10
CA CYS A 12 -38.78 -26.50 16.77
C CYS A 12 -39.89 -25.69 16.09
N SER A 13 -41.08 -25.64 16.69
CA SER A 13 -42.27 -24.99 16.17
C SER A 13 -42.28 -23.48 16.48
N ILE A 14 -41.54 -22.68 15.70
CA ILE A 14 -41.77 -21.23 15.66
C ILE A 14 -43.05 -20.98 14.85
N THR A 15 -44.12 -20.55 15.51
CA THR A 15 -45.40 -20.27 14.84
C THR A 15 -45.23 -19.16 13.78
N LYS A 16 -45.85 -19.33 12.60
CA LYS A 16 -45.78 -18.37 11.46
C LYS A 16 -46.03 -16.91 11.88
N HIS A 17 -46.80 -16.72 12.95
CA HIS A 17 -47.13 -15.41 13.52
C HIS A 17 -45.93 -14.72 14.18
N GLN A 18 -45.04 -15.45 14.86
CA GLN A 18 -43.81 -14.91 15.45
C GLN A 18 -42.79 -14.52 14.37
N HIS A 19 -42.70 -15.31 13.30
CA HIS A 19 -41.82 -15.02 12.17
C HIS A 19 -42.26 -13.75 11.40
N LEU A 20 -43.58 -13.54 11.21
CA LEU A 20 -44.10 -12.32 10.60
C LEU A 20 -43.88 -11.07 11.46
N LYS A 21 -44.03 -11.17 12.80
CA LYS A 21 -43.73 -10.07 13.72
C LYS A 21 -42.26 -9.68 13.66
N TYR A 22 -41.34 -10.65 13.56
CA TYR A 22 -39.91 -10.40 13.42
C TYR A 22 -39.57 -9.70 12.10
N ILE A 23 -40.17 -10.13 10.98
CA ILE A 23 -39.97 -9.50 9.66
C ILE A 23 -40.52 -8.06 9.63
N LYS A 24 -41.70 -7.82 10.21
CA LYS A 24 -42.29 -6.46 10.30
C LYS A 24 -41.43 -5.53 11.17
N LYS A 25 -40.89 -6.03 12.29
CA LYS A 25 -39.97 -5.27 13.17
C LYS A 25 -38.66 -4.92 12.45
N LYS A 26 -38.12 -5.85 11.66
CA LYS A 26 -36.90 -5.63 10.86
C LYS A 26 -37.09 -4.60 9.73
N LYS A 27 -38.24 -4.61 9.04
CA LYS A 27 -38.57 -3.60 8.02
C LYS A 27 -38.76 -2.20 8.60
N LYS A 28 -39.35 -2.07 9.81
CA LYS A 28 -39.54 -0.78 10.48
C LYS A 28 -38.21 -0.15 10.90
N ILE A 29 -37.27 -0.94 11.41
CA ILE A 29 -35.91 -0.50 11.78
C ILE A 29 -35.11 -0.01 10.55
N ILE A 30 -35.24 -0.70 9.41
CA ILE A 30 -34.56 -0.31 8.16
C ILE A 30 -35.13 1.01 7.59
N SER A 31 -36.43 1.28 7.79
CA SER A 31 -37.06 2.52 7.30
C SER A 31 -36.73 3.79 8.11
N GLN A 32 -36.27 3.63 9.36
CA GLN A 32 -35.99 4.76 10.27
C GLN A 32 -34.53 5.23 10.27
N GLN A 33 -33.62 4.50 9.60
CA GLN A 33 -32.25 4.96 9.38
C GLN A 33 -32.21 5.89 8.15
N ARG A 34 -32.40 7.20 8.39
CA ARG A 34 -32.03 8.25 7.43
C ARG A 34 -30.54 8.12 7.09
N PRO A 35 -30.12 8.26 5.82
CA PRO A 35 -28.70 8.25 5.49
C PRO A 35 -28.06 9.56 5.95
N LEU A 36 -27.35 9.52 7.08
CA LEU A 36 -26.34 10.51 7.39
C LEU A 36 -25.23 10.41 6.33
N ASN A 37 -25.06 11.50 5.57
CA ASN A 37 -24.07 11.65 4.52
C ASN A 37 -22.65 11.41 5.06
N LEU A 38 -22.09 10.22 4.80
CA LEU A 38 -20.66 9.98 5.02
C LEU A 38 -19.84 10.53 3.85
N CYS A 39 -19.16 11.62 4.19
CA CYS A 39 -18.04 12.24 3.50
C CYS A 39 -16.96 11.20 3.16
N SER A 40 -16.70 10.96 1.88
CA SER A 40 -15.57 10.14 1.44
C SER A 40 -14.26 10.91 1.61
N MET A 41 -13.46 10.50 2.60
CA MET A 41 -12.05 10.84 2.76
C MET A 41 -11.24 10.31 1.55
N ALA A 42 -10.58 11.22 0.84
CA ALA A 42 -9.58 10.93 -0.19
C ALA A 42 -8.17 11.27 0.35
N PRO A 43 -7.10 10.60 -0.11
CA PRO A 43 -5.77 10.76 0.46
C PRO A 43 -5.13 12.09 0.07
N HIS A 44 -4.48 12.72 1.05
CA HIS A 44 -3.65 13.91 0.94
C HIS A 44 -2.51 13.75 -0.08
N ARG A 45 -2.34 14.76 -0.95
CA ARG A 45 -1.03 15.19 -1.47
C ARG A 45 -0.91 16.70 -1.26
N GLY A 46 0.12 17.09 -0.49
CA GLY A 46 0.53 18.48 -0.27
C GLY A 46 1.00 19.13 -1.58
N SER A 47 0.63 20.41 -1.79
CA SER A 47 1.42 21.62 -1.44
C SER A 47 2.54 21.85 -2.48
N SER A 48 2.26 22.64 -3.52
CA SER A 48 2.45 24.10 -3.57
C SER A 48 3.89 24.50 -3.90
N CYS A 49 4.10 25.05 -5.09
CA CYS A 49 4.80 26.33 -5.20
C CYS A 49 4.38 27.02 -6.50
N ARG A 50 3.96 28.27 -6.37
CA ARG A 50 3.49 29.14 -7.44
C ARG A 50 4.50 30.29 -7.50
N THR A 51 4.73 30.78 -8.73
CA THR A 51 5.23 32.11 -9.11
C THR A 51 6.66 32.48 -8.74
N LEU A 52 7.46 32.76 -9.78
CA LEU A 52 8.20 34.02 -9.92
C LEU A 52 8.28 34.37 -11.42
N LEU A 53 7.70 35.53 -11.76
CA LEU A 53 7.98 36.28 -12.97
C LEU A 53 9.40 36.85 -12.86
N THR A 54 10.21 36.75 -13.91
CA THR A 54 11.24 37.74 -14.24
C THR A 54 11.46 37.75 -15.75
N ALA A 55 11.51 38.96 -16.29
CA ALA A 55 11.66 39.31 -17.69
C ALA A 55 13.13 39.26 -18.18
N HIS A 56 13.30 39.52 -19.48
CA HIS A 56 14.53 39.57 -20.30
C HIS A 56 14.96 38.20 -20.88
N ALA A 57 15.34 38.05 -22.15
CA ALA A 57 15.84 39.02 -23.11
C ALA A 57 15.50 38.67 -24.58
N ARG A 58 15.56 39.73 -25.38
CA ARG A 58 15.56 39.89 -26.84
C ARG A 58 16.27 38.79 -27.63
N GLY A 59 15.71 38.47 -28.80
CA GLY A 59 16.37 37.72 -29.87
C GLY A 59 15.46 37.61 -31.10
N ALA A 60 15.37 38.69 -31.88
CA ALA A 60 14.70 38.73 -33.18
C ALA A 60 15.63 38.21 -34.27
N LEU A 61 15.14 37.39 -35.20
CA LEU A 61 15.60 37.16 -36.59
C LEU A 61 14.61 36.20 -37.30
N PRO A 62 14.48 36.20 -38.65
CA PRO A 62 13.49 36.98 -39.38
C PRO A 62 12.39 36.13 -40.02
N PHE A 63 11.27 36.79 -40.25
CA PHE A 63 10.07 36.29 -40.93
C PHE A 63 10.35 36.24 -42.44
N SER A 64 10.43 35.05 -43.04
CA SER A 64 10.39 34.90 -44.50
C SER A 64 8.93 34.81 -44.93
N SER A 65 8.55 35.75 -45.79
CA SER A 65 7.31 35.86 -46.54
C SER A 65 6.77 34.53 -47.08
N ALA A 66 5.54 34.20 -46.71
CA ALA A 66 4.68 33.33 -47.50
C ALA A 66 3.31 34.02 -47.62
N ALA A 67 2.89 34.15 -48.87
CA ALA A 67 1.82 34.99 -49.36
C ALA A 67 0.46 34.76 -48.68
N GLU A 68 -0.30 35.85 -48.56
CA GLU A 68 -1.76 35.82 -48.47
C GLU A 68 -2.32 34.91 -49.56
N SER A 69 -3.00 33.85 -49.13
CA SER A 69 -3.97 33.16 -49.97
C SER A 69 -5.33 33.37 -49.30
N THR A 70 -6.19 34.05 -50.03
CA THR A 70 -7.61 34.27 -49.76
C THR A 70 -8.31 32.95 -49.37
N PRO A 71 -9.28 32.98 -48.44
CA PRO A 71 -10.01 31.78 -48.05
C PRO A 71 -10.92 31.37 -49.20
N GLN A 72 -10.58 30.26 -49.85
CA GLN A 72 -11.50 29.61 -50.79
C GLN A 72 -12.71 29.11 -50.00
N SER A 73 -13.88 29.57 -50.44
CA SER A 73 -15.22 29.15 -50.04
C SER A 73 -15.32 27.62 -49.95
N LEU A 74 -15.57 27.11 -48.75
CA LEU A 74 -15.92 25.71 -48.53
C LEU A 74 -17.39 25.52 -48.90
N THR A 75 -17.66 24.75 -49.94
CA THR A 75 -19.00 24.32 -50.31
C THR A 75 -19.55 23.30 -49.29
N PRO A 76 -20.83 23.36 -48.93
CA PRO A 76 -21.43 22.44 -47.97
C PRO A 76 -21.88 21.17 -48.71
N GLY A 77 -21.13 20.08 -48.51
CA GLY A 77 -21.41 18.87 -49.28
C GLY A 77 -20.37 17.78 -49.17
N SER A 78 -19.93 17.43 -47.96
CA SER A 78 -19.43 16.08 -47.67
C SER A 78 -19.05 15.93 -46.20
N PHE A 79 -20.04 16.04 -45.30
CA PHE A 79 -19.98 15.26 -44.06
C PHE A 79 -20.32 13.78 -44.35
N ILE A 80 -19.67 13.22 -45.38
CA ILE A 80 -19.43 11.78 -45.46
C ILE A 80 -18.58 11.52 -44.23
N ARG A 81 -19.25 11.01 -43.19
CA ARG A 81 -18.74 10.10 -42.20
C ARG A 81 -17.26 9.83 -42.47
N ARG A 82 -16.35 10.54 -41.81
CA ARG A 82 -14.98 10.03 -41.60
C ARG A 82 -15.12 8.80 -40.70
N GLN A 83 -15.72 7.74 -41.23
CA GLN A 83 -15.23 6.40 -41.05
C GLN A 83 -13.76 6.55 -41.36
N LYS A 84 -12.94 6.63 -40.31
CA LYS A 84 -11.56 6.22 -40.45
C LYS A 84 -11.64 4.90 -41.18
N ASP A 85 -11.10 4.85 -42.38
CA ASP A 85 -10.81 3.63 -43.11
C ASP A 85 -9.85 2.82 -42.24
N CYS A 86 -10.43 2.12 -41.28
CA CYS A 86 -9.78 1.05 -40.57
C CYS A 86 -9.60 -0.04 -41.63
N LYS A 87 -8.36 -0.28 -42.05
CA LYS A 87 -7.89 -1.48 -42.77
C LYS A 87 -8.15 -2.80 -41.99
N MET A 88 -9.30 -2.92 -41.32
CA MET A 88 -9.68 -4.02 -40.41
C MET A 88 -11.11 -4.51 -40.71
N GLY A 89 -11.53 -4.48 -41.98
CA GLY A 89 -12.87 -4.93 -42.41
C GLY A 89 -13.10 -6.44 -42.34
N PHE A 90 -12.05 -7.25 -42.12
CA PHE A 90 -12.12 -8.72 -42.14
C PHE A 90 -11.81 -9.40 -40.80
N VAL A 91 -11.58 -8.65 -39.72
CA VAL A 91 -11.23 -9.22 -38.41
C VAL A 91 -12.43 -9.25 -37.47
N LYS A 92 -12.77 -10.44 -36.97
CA LYS A 92 -13.86 -10.65 -36.01
C LYS A 92 -13.63 -9.81 -34.75
N VAL A 93 -14.60 -8.97 -34.39
CA VAL A 93 -14.55 -8.18 -33.16
C VAL A 93 -14.65 -9.09 -31.94
N VAL A 94 -13.53 -9.29 -31.24
CA VAL A 94 -13.44 -10.18 -30.07
C VAL A 94 -14.14 -9.58 -28.84
N LYS A 95 -13.95 -8.28 -28.59
CA LYS A 95 -14.56 -7.55 -27.46
C LYS A 95 -15.96 -7.03 -27.83
N ASN A 96 -16.86 -7.95 -28.19
CA ASN A 96 -18.22 -7.63 -28.59
C ASN A 96 -19.21 -7.60 -27.40
N LYS A 97 -20.48 -7.25 -27.66
CA LYS A 97 -21.55 -7.21 -26.64
C LYS A 97 -21.70 -8.56 -25.92
N ALA A 98 -21.56 -9.67 -26.65
CA ALA A 98 -21.64 -11.01 -26.09
C ALA A 98 -20.48 -11.29 -25.12
N TYR A 99 -19.25 -10.88 -25.45
CA TYR A 99 -18.09 -10.96 -24.58
C TYR A 99 -18.34 -10.28 -23.23
N PHE A 100 -18.77 -9.01 -23.23
CA PHE A 100 -18.99 -8.27 -21.99
C PHE A 100 -20.15 -8.82 -21.14
N LYS A 101 -21.19 -9.39 -21.77
CA LYS A 101 -22.29 -10.06 -21.04
C LYS A 101 -21.83 -11.28 -20.25
N ARG A 102 -20.84 -12.04 -20.76
CA ARG A 102 -20.29 -13.25 -20.11
C ARG A 102 -18.97 -13.01 -19.35
N TYR A 103 -18.45 -11.79 -19.38
CA TYR A 103 -17.14 -11.50 -18.80
C TYR A 103 -17.21 -11.49 -17.28
N GLN A 104 -16.68 -12.53 -16.65
CA GLN A 104 -16.56 -12.59 -15.19
C GLN A 104 -15.30 -11.86 -14.73
N VAL A 105 -15.49 -10.75 -14.03
CA VAL A 105 -14.38 -9.98 -13.47
C VAL A 105 -13.71 -10.74 -12.31
N LYS A 106 -12.38 -10.74 -12.28
CA LYS A 106 -11.64 -11.18 -11.09
C LYS A 106 -11.91 -10.24 -9.91
N PHE A 107 -11.62 -10.69 -8.69
CA PHE A 107 -11.80 -9.87 -7.47
C PHE A 107 -11.08 -8.52 -7.57
N ARG A 108 -11.67 -7.48 -6.97
CA ARG A 108 -11.19 -6.09 -7.05
C ARG A 108 -9.67 -5.96 -6.78
N ARG A 109 -9.18 -6.52 -5.68
CA ARG A 109 -7.75 -6.44 -5.31
C ARG A 109 -6.82 -7.21 -6.25
N ARG A 110 -7.34 -8.25 -6.93
CA ARG A 110 -6.58 -8.98 -7.97
C ARG A 110 -6.46 -8.16 -9.25
N ARG A 111 -7.54 -7.47 -9.64
CA ARG A 111 -7.54 -6.51 -10.77
C ARG A 111 -6.65 -5.31 -10.52
N GLU A 112 -6.60 -4.82 -9.28
CA GLU A 112 -5.64 -3.78 -8.86
C GLU A 112 -4.19 -4.30 -8.72
N GLY A 113 -3.95 -5.61 -8.86
CA GLY A 113 -2.61 -6.19 -8.76
C GLY A 113 -1.99 -6.12 -7.36
N LYS A 114 -2.78 -6.05 -6.29
CA LYS A 114 -2.29 -5.85 -4.91
C LYS A 114 -2.28 -7.12 -4.05
N THR A 115 -2.95 -8.17 -4.48
CA THR A 115 -3.13 -9.37 -3.66
C THR A 115 -3.23 -10.60 -4.52
N ASP A 116 -2.40 -11.58 -4.18
CA ASP A 116 -2.62 -12.96 -4.56
C ASP A 116 -3.53 -13.64 -3.53
N PHE A 117 -4.69 -14.11 -3.99
CA PHE A 117 -5.66 -14.79 -3.14
C PHE A 117 -5.25 -16.22 -2.82
N PHE A 118 -4.36 -16.84 -3.62
CA PHE A 118 -3.87 -18.18 -3.39
C PHE A 118 -2.91 -18.22 -2.18
N ALA A 119 -1.93 -17.32 -2.12
CA ALA A 119 -1.09 -17.12 -0.94
C ALA A 119 -1.93 -16.69 0.29
N ARG A 120 -2.85 -15.71 0.11
CA ARG A 120 -3.68 -15.21 1.22
C ARG A 120 -4.54 -16.30 1.87
N LYS A 121 -5.12 -17.22 1.08
CA LYS A 121 -5.94 -18.32 1.62
C LYS A 121 -5.13 -19.17 2.63
N ARG A 122 -3.87 -19.47 2.33
CA ARG A 122 -3.01 -20.31 3.20
C ARG A 122 -2.54 -19.57 4.45
N LEU A 123 -2.22 -18.28 4.30
CA LEU A 123 -1.70 -17.46 5.40
C LEU A 123 -2.77 -17.14 6.45
N VAL A 124 -4.00 -16.87 6.01
CA VAL A 124 -5.03 -16.24 6.86
C VAL A 124 -6.01 -17.23 7.47
N VAL A 125 -6.30 -18.34 6.78
CA VAL A 125 -7.25 -19.33 7.28
C VAL A 125 -6.69 -19.97 8.54
N GLN A 126 -7.52 -20.00 9.58
CA GLN A 126 -7.26 -20.64 10.86
C GLN A 126 -7.90 -22.02 10.90
N ASP A 127 -7.32 -22.92 11.68
CA ASP A 127 -7.91 -24.24 11.94
C ASP A 127 -9.24 -24.09 12.68
N LYS A 128 -10.27 -24.81 12.22
CA LYS A 128 -11.64 -24.64 12.73
C LYS A 128 -11.78 -25.05 14.20
N ASN A 129 -10.93 -25.94 14.69
CA ASN A 129 -10.88 -26.38 16.09
C ASN A 129 -10.33 -25.31 17.04
N LYS A 130 -9.66 -24.26 16.53
CA LYS A 130 -9.18 -23.10 17.32
C LYS A 130 -10.23 -21.99 17.42
N TYR A 131 -11.39 -22.15 16.77
CA TYR A 131 -12.53 -21.24 16.82
C TYR A 131 -12.15 -19.75 16.63
N ASN A 132 -12.21 -18.96 17.70
CA ASN A 132 -12.00 -17.51 17.66
C ASN A 132 -10.54 -17.07 17.82
N THR A 133 -9.59 -17.99 17.98
CA THR A 133 -8.18 -17.63 18.13
C THR A 133 -7.65 -16.97 16.86
N PRO A 134 -7.22 -15.69 16.92
CA PRO A 134 -6.77 -14.96 15.74
C PRO A 134 -5.45 -15.52 15.24
N LYS A 135 -5.34 -15.68 13.92
CA LYS A 135 -4.07 -15.98 13.24
C LYS A 135 -3.39 -14.67 12.84
N TYR A 136 -2.37 -14.27 13.59
CA TYR A 136 -1.65 -13.02 13.36
C TYR A 136 -0.66 -13.14 12.22
N ARG A 137 -0.61 -12.10 11.38
CA ARG A 137 0.39 -11.96 10.33
C ARG A 137 1.05 -10.60 10.37
N MET A 138 2.35 -10.59 10.16
CA MET A 138 3.17 -9.42 9.93
C MET A 138 3.18 -9.11 8.44
N ILE A 139 2.44 -8.08 8.04
CA ILE A 139 2.37 -7.58 6.68
C ILE A 139 3.50 -6.57 6.48
N VAL A 140 4.43 -6.90 5.60
CA VAL A 140 5.53 -6.01 5.21
C VAL A 140 5.33 -5.57 3.77
N ARG A 141 5.26 -4.25 3.54
CA ARG A 141 5.07 -3.67 2.21
C ARG A 141 6.05 -2.53 1.99
N PHE A 142 6.80 -2.62 0.90
CA PHE A 142 7.67 -1.54 0.44
C PHE A 142 6.93 -0.68 -0.57
N SER A 143 7.05 0.62 -0.40
CA SER A 143 6.80 1.61 -1.44
C SER A 143 8.15 2.24 -1.84
N ASN A 144 8.14 3.10 -2.86
CA ASN A 144 9.37 3.73 -3.34
C ASN A 144 10.05 4.65 -2.31
N ARG A 145 9.31 5.13 -1.30
CA ARG A 145 9.81 6.12 -0.32
C ARG A 145 9.47 5.80 1.13
N ASP A 146 8.78 4.70 1.38
CA ASP A 146 8.32 4.32 2.71
C ASP A 146 8.21 2.81 2.85
N ILE A 147 8.53 2.31 4.04
CA ILE A 147 8.36 0.93 4.47
C ILE A 147 7.17 0.89 5.43
N ILE A 148 6.23 -0.03 5.16
CA ILE A 148 5.02 -0.20 5.95
C ILE A 148 5.06 -1.58 6.57
N CYS A 149 5.03 -1.64 7.90
CA CYS A 149 4.95 -2.87 8.66
C CYS A 149 3.69 -2.84 9.54
N GLN A 150 2.89 -3.91 9.48
CA GLN A 150 1.61 -3.99 10.20
C GLN A 150 1.40 -5.39 10.75
N ILE A 151 0.82 -5.49 11.94
CA ILE A 151 0.32 -6.77 12.45
C ILE A 151 -1.19 -6.78 12.32
N ALA A 152 -1.71 -7.77 11.61
CA ALA A 152 -3.14 -7.90 11.35
C ALA A 152 -3.61 -9.35 11.51
N TYR A 153 -4.89 -9.50 11.77
CA TYR A 153 -5.61 -10.76 11.68
C TYR A 153 -6.93 -10.54 10.92
N ALA A 154 -7.50 -11.60 10.35
CA ALA A 154 -8.72 -11.47 9.56
C ALA A 154 -9.98 -11.66 10.39
N LYS A 155 -11.00 -10.85 10.09
CA LYS A 155 -12.41 -11.06 10.47
C LYS A 155 -13.27 -11.09 9.20
N ILE A 156 -14.56 -11.41 9.36
CA ILE A 156 -15.53 -11.48 8.25
C ILE A 156 -15.69 -10.13 7.55
N GLU A 157 -15.73 -9.04 8.32
CA GLU A 157 -15.88 -7.67 7.78
C GLU A 157 -14.62 -7.17 7.06
N GLY A 158 -13.45 -7.66 7.47
CA GLY A 158 -12.16 -7.21 6.99
C GLY A 158 -11.03 -7.56 7.94
N ASP A 159 -9.83 -7.11 7.58
CA ASP A 159 -8.65 -7.27 8.42
C ASP A 159 -8.64 -6.24 9.56
N MET A 160 -8.38 -6.70 10.78
CA MET A 160 -8.18 -5.85 11.94
C MET A 160 -6.67 -5.63 12.15
N ILE A 161 -6.23 -4.37 12.11
CA ILE A 161 -4.83 -4.00 12.36
C ILE A 161 -4.66 -3.78 13.86
N VAL A 162 -3.71 -4.49 14.47
CA VAL A 162 -3.39 -4.39 15.90
C VAL A 162 -2.39 -3.27 16.14
N CYS A 163 -1.30 -3.26 15.38
CA CYS A 163 -0.27 -2.24 15.40
C CYS A 163 0.24 -1.97 13.98
N ALA A 164 0.84 -0.80 13.79
CA ALA A 164 1.49 -0.38 12.57
C ALA A 164 2.75 0.40 12.92
N ALA A 165 3.76 0.30 12.05
CA ALA A 165 4.99 1.06 12.08
C ALA A 165 5.34 1.48 10.65
N TYR A 166 5.93 2.66 10.52
CA TYR A 166 6.25 3.27 9.23
C TYR A 166 7.67 3.83 9.24
N SER A 167 8.36 3.78 8.11
CA SER A 167 9.71 4.35 8.03
C SER A 167 9.72 5.87 8.13
N HIS A 168 8.64 6.55 7.72
CA HIS A 168 8.53 8.00 7.91
C HIS A 168 8.38 8.44 9.38
N GLU A 169 8.22 7.52 10.33
CA GLU A 169 8.29 7.79 11.77
C GLU A 169 9.73 7.72 12.30
N LEU A 170 10.64 7.04 11.60
CA LEU A 170 12.04 6.84 12.00
C LEU A 170 12.86 8.14 12.21
N PRO A 171 12.59 9.26 11.51
CA PRO A 171 13.27 10.52 11.80
C PRO A 171 13.13 11.00 13.24
N LYS A 172 12.08 10.58 13.97
CA LYS A 172 11.94 10.90 15.40
C LYS A 172 12.98 10.20 16.28
N TYR A 173 13.55 9.10 15.80
CA TYR A 173 14.53 8.27 16.50
C TYR A 173 15.95 8.47 15.96
N GLY A 174 16.20 9.57 15.22
CA GLY A 174 17.53 9.93 14.71
C GLY A 174 17.83 9.53 13.26
N ILE A 175 16.97 8.76 12.59
CA ILE A 175 17.20 8.35 11.18
C ILE A 175 16.50 9.34 10.24
N SER A 176 17.22 10.40 9.84
CA SER A 176 16.66 11.47 9.00
C SER A 176 16.58 11.11 7.50
N VAL A 177 17.46 10.23 7.01
CA VAL A 177 17.61 9.85 5.59
C VAL A 177 17.63 8.34 5.41
N GLY A 178 17.57 7.86 4.16
CA GLY A 178 17.74 6.43 3.87
C GLY A 178 16.54 5.54 4.24
N LEU A 179 15.32 6.08 4.35
CA LEU A 179 14.13 5.40 4.89
C LEU A 179 13.67 4.10 4.18
N THR A 180 14.29 3.73 3.06
CA THR A 180 13.91 2.53 2.27
C THR A 180 15.04 1.51 2.11
N ASN A 181 16.15 1.64 2.85
CA ASN A 181 17.25 0.67 2.82
C ASN A 181 16.94 -0.55 3.72
N TYR A 182 17.90 -1.48 3.83
CA TYR A 182 17.77 -2.67 4.67
C TYR A 182 17.76 -2.32 6.17
N ALA A 183 18.65 -1.43 6.60
CA ALA A 183 18.74 -0.95 7.98
C ALA A 183 17.45 -0.28 8.48
N ALA A 184 16.82 0.58 7.66
CA ALA A 184 15.53 1.17 7.97
C ALA A 184 14.42 0.11 8.02
N ALA A 185 14.47 -0.93 7.17
CA ALA A 185 13.53 -2.05 7.24
C ALA A 185 13.64 -2.75 8.60
N TYR A 186 14.87 -3.05 9.04
CA TYR A 186 15.16 -3.61 10.35
C TYR A 186 14.60 -2.73 11.48
N CYS A 187 14.92 -1.43 11.47
CA CYS A 187 14.40 -0.46 12.44
C CYS A 187 12.87 -0.41 12.48
N THR A 188 12.20 -0.44 11.31
CA THR A 188 10.73 -0.48 11.27
C THR A 188 10.13 -1.77 11.82
N GLY A 189 10.80 -2.90 11.64
CA GLY A 189 10.44 -4.19 12.23
C GLY A 189 10.57 -4.18 13.74
N LEU A 190 11.71 -3.68 14.24
CA LEU A 190 12.00 -3.52 15.66
C LEU A 190 10.98 -2.60 16.35
N LEU A 191 10.67 -1.45 15.73
CA LEU A 191 9.66 -0.52 16.21
C LEU A 191 8.27 -1.17 16.28
N LEU A 192 7.90 -1.98 15.29
CA LEU A 192 6.63 -2.71 15.28
C LEU A 192 6.53 -3.69 16.45
N ALA A 193 7.60 -4.46 16.69
CA ALA A 193 7.67 -5.45 17.75
C ALA A 193 7.57 -4.81 19.14
N ARG A 194 8.42 -3.83 19.45
CA ARG A 194 8.39 -3.14 20.74
C ARG A 194 7.06 -2.41 20.99
N ARG A 195 6.46 -1.81 19.94
CA ARG A 195 5.14 -1.19 20.04
C ARG A 195 4.03 -2.20 20.31
N LEU A 196 4.12 -3.41 19.74
CA LEU A 196 3.16 -4.47 19.99
C LEU A 196 3.28 -5.00 21.42
N LEU A 197 4.49 -5.31 21.87
CA LEU A 197 4.75 -5.87 23.19
C LEU A 197 4.38 -4.88 24.30
N ASN A 198 4.73 -3.60 24.16
CA ASN A 198 4.29 -2.54 25.08
C ASN A 198 2.75 -2.47 25.16
N LYS A 199 2.06 -2.55 24.02
CA LYS A 199 0.59 -2.54 23.98
C LYS A 199 -0.06 -3.74 24.69
N PHE A 200 0.62 -4.87 24.76
CA PHE A 200 0.16 -6.08 25.44
C PHE A 200 0.78 -6.26 26.84
N GLY A 201 1.68 -5.38 27.29
CA GLY A 201 2.38 -5.50 28.57
C GLY A 201 3.38 -6.66 28.64
N LEU A 202 3.95 -7.06 27.49
CA LEU A 202 4.95 -8.15 27.36
C LEU A 202 6.36 -7.63 27.08
N ASP A 203 6.55 -6.32 27.17
CA ASP A 203 7.80 -5.63 26.87
C ASP A 203 8.96 -6.06 27.78
N LYS A 204 8.70 -6.22 29.09
CA LYS A 204 9.70 -6.65 30.09
C LYS A 204 9.99 -8.15 30.10
N VAL A 205 9.06 -8.95 29.56
CA VAL A 205 9.19 -10.41 29.52
C VAL A 205 10.06 -10.82 28.32
N TYR A 206 9.77 -10.23 27.16
CA TYR A 206 10.45 -10.54 25.92
C TYR A 206 11.20 -9.31 25.40
N ASP A 207 12.39 -9.06 25.94
CA ASP A 207 13.27 -7.97 25.48
C ASP A 207 13.91 -8.25 24.11
N GLY A 208 14.00 -9.53 23.73
CA GLY A 208 14.64 -9.97 22.50
C GLY A 208 16.16 -9.79 22.58
N GLN A 209 16.79 -9.55 21.42
CA GLN A 209 18.24 -9.47 21.34
C GLN A 209 18.71 -8.02 21.42
N VAL A 210 19.23 -7.59 22.59
CA VAL A 210 19.67 -6.20 22.81
C VAL A 210 20.80 -5.80 21.87
N GLU A 211 21.83 -6.62 21.77
CA GLU A 211 22.97 -6.39 20.89
C GLU A 211 22.83 -7.15 19.57
N VAL A 212 22.87 -6.42 18.46
CA VAL A 212 22.63 -7.00 17.13
C VAL A 212 23.87 -7.76 16.65
N THR A 213 23.86 -9.10 16.74
CA THR A 213 24.94 -9.95 16.20
C THR A 213 24.73 -10.31 14.74
N GLY A 214 23.47 -10.40 14.28
CA GLY A 214 23.12 -10.82 12.91
C GLY A 214 22.86 -12.32 12.77
N ASP A 215 23.06 -13.10 13.83
CA ASP A 215 22.85 -14.55 13.85
C ASP A 215 21.38 -14.98 13.81
N GLU A 216 21.15 -16.29 13.71
CA GLU A 216 19.83 -16.87 13.93
C GLU A 216 19.42 -16.68 15.39
N PHE A 217 18.26 -16.06 15.60
CA PHE A 217 17.69 -15.87 16.92
C PHE A 217 16.19 -16.17 16.83
N ASN A 218 15.69 -17.01 17.73
CA ASN A 218 14.27 -17.30 17.86
C ASN A 218 13.88 -17.14 19.32
N VAL A 219 12.81 -16.38 19.57
CA VAL A 219 12.32 -16.16 20.93
C VAL A 219 11.54 -17.39 21.38
N GLU A 220 12.01 -18.04 22.44
CA GLU A 220 11.31 -19.13 23.09
C GLU A 220 10.35 -18.60 24.17
N SER A 221 9.30 -19.36 24.48
CA SER A 221 8.38 -18.99 25.55
C SER A 221 8.97 -19.41 26.89
N ILE A 222 8.84 -18.54 27.90
CA ILE A 222 9.33 -18.79 29.26
C ILE A 222 8.21 -19.48 30.05
N ASP A 223 8.54 -20.56 30.74
CA ASP A 223 7.58 -21.28 31.56
C ASP A 223 7.03 -20.40 32.69
N GLY A 224 5.71 -20.44 32.90
CA GLY A 224 5.02 -19.65 33.93
C GLY A 224 4.71 -18.20 33.54
N GLN A 225 5.19 -17.70 32.40
CA GLN A 225 4.84 -16.39 31.85
C GLN A 225 3.94 -16.52 30.61
N PRO A 226 3.24 -15.44 30.19
CA PRO A 226 2.46 -15.48 28.96
C PRO A 226 3.38 -15.76 27.76
N GLY A 227 3.00 -16.72 26.92
CA GLY A 227 3.85 -17.14 25.80
C GLY A 227 4.17 -16.03 24.79
N ALA A 228 5.27 -16.21 24.05
CA ALA A 228 5.76 -15.25 23.08
C ALA A 228 4.74 -14.99 21.96
N PHE A 229 4.65 -13.75 21.50
CA PHE A 229 3.67 -13.40 20.48
C PHE A 229 4.02 -14.05 19.14
N THR A 230 3.25 -15.07 18.76
CA THR A 230 3.45 -15.77 17.48
C THR A 230 2.84 -14.99 16.32
N CYS A 231 3.63 -14.69 15.29
CA CYS A 231 3.10 -14.16 14.04
C CYS A 231 3.80 -14.69 12.79
N TYR A 232 3.10 -14.63 11.66
CA TYR A 232 3.60 -15.16 10.38
C TYR A 232 3.89 -14.05 9.38
N LEU A 233 4.99 -14.15 8.62
CA LEU A 233 5.33 -13.16 7.60
C LEU A 233 4.38 -13.23 6.39
N ASP A 234 3.85 -12.07 5.98
CA ASP A 234 3.13 -11.86 4.73
C ASP A 234 3.95 -10.93 3.81
N ALA A 235 4.74 -11.53 2.91
CA ALA A 235 5.52 -10.84 1.88
C ALA A 235 4.66 -10.35 0.68
N GLY A 236 3.40 -10.80 0.58
CA GLY A 236 2.47 -10.38 -0.46
C GLY A 236 2.86 -10.85 -1.84
N LEU A 237 3.15 -9.89 -2.73
CA LEU A 237 3.57 -10.14 -4.11
C LEU A 237 5.08 -9.93 -4.31
N ALA A 238 5.82 -9.57 -3.25
CA ALA A 238 7.26 -9.42 -3.34
C ALA A 238 7.90 -10.80 -3.58
N ARG A 239 8.85 -10.86 -4.52
CA ARG A 239 9.63 -12.08 -4.75
C ARG A 239 10.61 -12.25 -3.58
N THR A 240 10.55 -13.42 -2.93
CA THR A 240 11.37 -13.75 -1.76
C THR A 240 12.75 -14.27 -2.18
N THR A 241 13.56 -13.42 -2.81
CA THR A 241 14.99 -13.68 -3.07
C THR A 241 15.83 -13.50 -1.81
N THR A 242 17.04 -14.03 -1.82
CA THR A 242 18.04 -13.76 -0.77
C THR A 242 18.36 -12.27 -0.72
N GLY A 243 18.55 -11.73 0.49
CA GLY A 243 18.86 -10.31 0.70
C GLY A 243 17.70 -9.34 0.48
N ASN A 244 16.46 -9.83 0.29
CA ASN A 244 15.31 -8.93 0.17
C ASN A 244 15.04 -8.19 1.49
N LYS A 245 14.83 -6.87 1.41
CA LYS A 245 14.54 -5.98 2.56
C LYS A 245 13.31 -6.40 3.37
N VAL A 246 12.37 -7.16 2.80
CA VAL A 246 11.25 -7.78 3.55
C VAL A 246 11.76 -8.61 4.72
N PHE A 247 12.88 -9.31 4.54
CA PHE A 247 13.50 -10.11 5.59
C PHE A 247 14.26 -9.25 6.60
N GLY A 248 14.75 -8.07 6.23
CA GLY A 248 15.29 -7.10 7.19
C GLY A 248 14.25 -6.67 8.22
N ALA A 249 13.02 -6.37 7.77
CA ALA A 249 11.91 -6.09 8.69
C ALA A 249 11.53 -7.30 9.54
N LEU A 250 11.55 -8.52 8.97
CA LEU A 250 11.34 -9.75 9.73
C LEU A 250 12.38 -9.90 10.84
N LYS A 251 13.67 -9.76 10.54
CA LYS A 251 14.75 -9.91 11.52
C LYS A 251 14.64 -8.86 12.63
N GLY A 252 14.34 -7.60 12.28
CA GLY A 252 14.08 -6.57 13.29
C GLY A 252 12.89 -6.88 14.20
N ALA A 253 11.84 -7.49 13.67
CA ALA A 253 10.69 -7.89 14.46
C ALA A 253 10.99 -9.10 15.39
N VAL A 254 11.82 -10.03 14.93
CA VAL A 254 12.28 -11.19 15.72
C VAL A 254 13.19 -10.72 16.85
N ASP A 255 14.21 -9.92 16.54
CA ASP A 255 15.14 -9.36 17.53
C ASP A 255 14.42 -8.41 18.52
N GLY A 256 13.27 -7.88 18.13
CA GLY A 256 12.39 -7.08 18.98
C GLY A 256 11.50 -7.89 19.92
N GLY A 257 11.55 -9.23 19.89
CA GLY A 257 10.84 -10.10 20.82
C GLY A 257 9.63 -10.85 20.24
N LEU A 258 9.39 -10.83 18.93
CA LEU A 258 8.30 -11.60 18.31
C LEU A 258 8.74 -13.00 17.88
N SER A 259 7.90 -13.99 18.13
CA SER A 259 8.11 -15.35 17.64
C SER A 259 7.60 -15.47 16.20
N ILE A 260 8.51 -15.32 15.23
CA ILE A 260 8.22 -15.50 13.80
C ILE A 260 9.00 -16.71 13.28
N PRO A 261 8.33 -17.77 12.79
CA PRO A 261 9.06 -18.92 12.23
C PRO A 261 9.74 -18.52 10.93
N HIS A 262 11.06 -18.70 10.88
CA HIS A 262 11.89 -18.33 9.72
C HIS A 262 13.11 -19.26 9.60
N SER A 263 13.90 -19.05 8.55
CA SER A 263 15.17 -19.73 8.31
C SER A 263 16.17 -18.72 7.77
N THR A 264 17.45 -18.90 8.07
CA THR A 264 18.54 -17.99 7.69
C THR A 264 18.82 -17.89 6.19
N LYS A 265 18.29 -18.84 5.39
CA LYS A 265 18.52 -18.96 3.94
C LYS A 265 18.16 -17.73 3.10
N ARG A 266 17.34 -16.81 3.62
CA ARG A 266 16.86 -15.63 2.86
C ARG A 266 17.49 -14.31 3.30
N PHE A 267 18.32 -14.33 4.34
CA PHE A 267 19.04 -13.14 4.79
C PHE A 267 20.24 -12.83 3.88
N PRO A 268 20.69 -11.56 3.82
CA PRO A 268 22.00 -11.22 3.27
C PRO A 268 23.09 -12.02 4.01
N GLY A 269 24.09 -12.54 3.28
CA GLY A 269 25.17 -13.35 3.87
C GLY A 269 24.96 -14.86 3.80
N TYR A 270 23.80 -15.33 3.33
CA TYR A 270 23.62 -16.74 2.97
C TYR A 270 24.17 -16.98 1.56
N ASP A 271 25.14 -17.88 1.44
CA ASP A 271 25.65 -18.31 0.16
C ASP A 271 24.94 -19.59 -0.31
N VAL A 272 24.56 -19.60 -1.59
CA VAL A 272 23.75 -20.68 -2.17
C VAL A 272 24.61 -21.90 -2.50
N GLU A 273 25.90 -21.67 -2.81
CA GLU A 273 26.83 -22.72 -3.21
C GLU A 273 27.36 -23.49 -2.01
N SER A 274 27.94 -22.79 -1.04
CA SER A 274 28.40 -23.39 0.23
C SER A 274 27.26 -23.82 1.15
N LYS A 275 26.06 -23.21 1.02
CA LYS A 275 24.91 -23.35 1.94
C LYS A 275 25.21 -22.89 3.37
N GLU A 276 26.25 -22.07 3.54
CA GLU A 276 26.65 -21.51 4.82
C GLU A 276 26.09 -20.09 4.98
N PHE A 277 25.89 -19.69 6.24
CA PHE A 277 25.38 -18.36 6.60
C PHE A 277 26.46 -17.58 7.33
N ASN A 278 26.87 -16.46 6.74
CA ASN A 278 27.79 -15.52 7.38
C ASN A 278 27.02 -14.40 8.09
N ALA A 279 27.02 -14.45 9.42
CA ALA A 279 26.32 -13.49 10.26
C ALA A 279 26.95 -12.09 10.25
N GLU A 280 28.27 -11.98 10.05
CA GLU A 280 28.95 -10.68 9.97
C GLU A 280 28.47 -9.89 8.77
N VAL A 281 28.31 -10.54 7.61
CA VAL A 281 27.75 -9.91 6.40
C VAL A 281 26.31 -9.46 6.66
N HIS A 282 25.51 -10.26 7.37
CA HIS A 282 24.16 -9.86 7.73
C HIS A 282 24.15 -8.64 8.65
N ARG A 283 25.01 -8.62 9.67
CA ARG A 283 25.19 -7.50 10.59
C ARG A 283 25.61 -6.22 9.87
N LYS A 284 26.52 -6.30 8.91
CA LYS A 284 26.92 -5.17 8.04
C LYS A 284 25.72 -4.55 7.32
N HIS A 285 24.80 -5.37 6.83
CA HIS A 285 23.57 -4.87 6.18
C HIS A 285 22.57 -4.26 7.17
N ILE A 286 22.48 -4.80 8.39
CA ILE A 286 21.60 -4.26 9.45
C ILE A 286 22.11 -2.88 9.90
N MET A 287 23.42 -2.72 10.06
CA MET A 287 24.04 -1.46 10.47
C MET A 287 24.23 -0.46 9.31
N GLY A 288 23.92 -0.86 8.08
CA GLY A 288 24.04 -0.01 6.90
C GLY A 288 25.48 0.24 6.45
N ILE A 289 26.43 -0.61 6.86
CA ILE A 289 27.85 -0.51 6.51
C ILE A 289 28.05 -0.64 4.99
N ASN A 290 27.24 -1.45 4.32
CA ASN A 290 27.27 -1.52 2.86
C ASN A 290 26.91 -0.19 2.17
N VAL A 291 26.11 0.67 2.82
CA VAL A 291 25.80 2.01 2.32
C VAL A 291 26.95 2.96 2.61
N SER A 292 27.59 2.86 3.78
CA SER A 292 28.78 3.67 4.08
C SER A 292 29.94 3.32 3.15
N GLU A 293 30.21 2.04 2.92
CA GLU A 293 31.23 1.56 1.96
C GLU A 293 30.96 2.12 0.55
N TYR A 294 29.70 2.10 0.08
CA TYR A 294 29.35 2.66 -1.21
C TYR A 294 29.48 4.20 -1.26
N MET A 295 29.24 4.88 -0.14
CA MET A 295 29.48 6.33 -0.05
C MET A 295 30.96 6.65 -0.13
N SER A 296 31.82 5.94 0.61
CA SER A 296 33.28 6.13 0.57
C SER A 296 33.85 5.83 -0.81
N TYR A 297 33.45 4.72 -1.42
CA TYR A 297 33.84 4.36 -2.78
C TYR A 297 33.50 5.46 -3.80
N LEU A 298 32.28 6.00 -3.74
CA LEU A 298 31.86 7.08 -4.64
C LEU A 298 32.57 8.41 -4.36
N MET A 299 32.95 8.70 -3.11
CA MET A 299 33.72 9.90 -2.79
C MET A 299 35.13 9.86 -3.38
N GLU A 300 35.73 8.67 -3.46
CA GLU A 300 37.07 8.47 -4.02
C GLU A 300 37.07 8.45 -5.55
N GLU A 301 36.07 7.80 -6.17
CA GLU A 301 36.01 7.59 -7.62
C GLU A 301 35.33 8.74 -8.39
N ASP A 302 34.17 9.22 -7.91
CA ASP A 302 33.35 10.20 -8.63
C ASP A 302 32.50 11.08 -7.68
N GLU A 303 33.06 12.25 -7.35
CA GLU A 303 32.42 13.21 -6.45
C GLU A 303 31.09 13.76 -6.99
N ASP A 304 30.91 13.85 -8.31
CA ASP A 304 29.69 14.36 -8.93
C ASP A 304 28.56 13.33 -8.84
N ALA A 305 28.87 12.05 -9.07
CA ALA A 305 27.95 10.95 -8.82
C ALA A 305 27.56 10.87 -7.33
N TYR A 306 28.52 11.08 -6.42
CA TYR A 306 28.28 11.15 -4.98
C TYR A 306 27.28 12.27 -4.62
N LYS A 307 27.53 13.50 -5.09
CA LYS A 307 26.62 14.64 -4.87
C LYS A 307 25.22 14.37 -5.40
N LYS A 308 25.09 13.73 -6.55
CA LYS A 308 23.80 13.38 -7.16
C LYS A 308 23.03 12.34 -6.34
N GLN A 309 23.68 11.23 -5.99
CA GLN A 309 23.05 10.10 -5.32
C GLN A 309 22.76 10.40 -3.84
N PHE A 310 23.71 11.02 -3.14
CA PHE A 310 23.67 11.26 -1.70
C PHE A 310 23.40 12.72 -1.33
N SER A 311 22.84 13.52 -2.24
CA SER A 311 22.46 14.94 -1.99
C SER A 311 21.72 15.19 -0.67
N ARG A 312 20.86 14.26 -0.23
CA ARG A 312 20.14 14.38 1.06
C ARG A 312 20.99 14.07 2.28
N PHE A 313 21.96 13.16 2.15
CA PHE A 313 22.91 12.83 3.21
C PHE A 313 23.82 14.03 3.48
N ILE A 314 24.32 14.66 2.41
CA ILE A 314 25.13 15.89 2.48
C ILE A 314 24.33 17.02 3.15
N LYS A 315 23.07 17.23 2.74
CA LYS A 315 22.18 18.26 3.33
C LYS A 315 21.93 18.08 4.82
N ASN A 316 21.94 16.84 5.31
CA ASN A 316 21.68 16.51 6.71
C ASN A 316 22.98 16.25 7.50
N GLY A 317 24.17 16.45 6.89
CA GLY A 317 25.45 16.27 7.55
C GLY A 317 25.80 14.82 7.92
N VAL A 318 25.26 13.83 7.20
CA VAL A 318 25.53 12.41 7.47
C VAL A 318 26.76 11.95 6.69
N THR A 319 27.84 11.65 7.41
CA THR A 319 29.10 11.10 6.84
C THR A 319 29.09 9.56 6.84
N PRO A 320 29.91 8.88 6.02
CA PRO A 320 29.97 7.42 5.98
C PRO A 320 30.19 6.77 7.35
N ASP A 321 31.14 7.29 8.14
CA ASP A 321 31.51 6.74 9.46
C ASP A 321 30.39 6.90 10.50
N SER A 322 29.58 7.96 10.37
CA SER A 322 28.48 8.24 11.31
C SER A 322 27.28 7.31 11.19
N ILE A 323 27.18 6.53 10.09
CA ILE A 323 25.99 5.74 9.76
C ILE A 323 25.75 4.61 10.79
N GLU A 324 26.81 3.91 11.19
CA GLU A 324 26.67 2.80 12.14
C GLU A 324 26.19 3.29 13.50
N GLU A 325 26.79 4.37 14.01
CA GLU A 325 26.36 4.99 15.28
C GLU A 325 24.93 5.50 15.22
N MET A 326 24.52 6.09 14.09
CA MET A 326 23.16 6.58 13.89
C MET A 326 22.13 5.45 14.07
N TYR A 327 22.36 4.28 13.48
CA TYR A 327 21.44 3.14 13.64
C TYR A 327 21.50 2.53 15.04
N LYS A 328 22.67 2.44 15.68
CA LYS A 328 22.79 2.00 17.08
C LYS A 328 21.99 2.90 18.03
N LYS A 329 22.14 4.22 17.89
CA LYS A 329 21.38 5.22 18.66
C LYS A 329 19.87 5.09 18.40
N ALA A 330 19.48 4.86 17.15
CA ALA A 330 18.09 4.65 16.79
C ALA A 330 17.50 3.37 17.40
N HIS A 331 18.24 2.26 17.44
CA HIS A 331 17.79 1.02 18.07
C HIS A 331 17.53 1.21 19.57
N ALA A 332 18.43 1.92 20.28
CA ALA A 332 18.25 2.27 21.68
C ALA A 332 17.00 3.16 21.88
N ALA A 333 16.87 4.25 21.11
CA ALA A 333 15.74 5.17 21.21
C ALA A 333 14.38 4.49 20.93
N ILE A 334 14.34 3.53 19.99
CA ILE A 334 13.14 2.75 19.68
C ILE A 334 12.74 1.85 20.85
N ARG A 335 13.71 1.27 21.57
CA ARG A 335 13.43 0.43 22.75
C ARG A 335 12.91 1.25 23.91
N GLU A 336 13.46 2.43 24.13
CA GLU A 336 13.03 3.34 25.19
C GLU A 336 11.60 3.85 24.94
N ASN A 337 11.28 4.32 23.73
CA ASN A 337 10.02 4.99 23.44
C ASN A 337 9.31 4.44 22.19
N PRO A 338 8.68 3.25 22.25
CA PRO A 338 8.02 2.65 21.10
C PRO A 338 6.61 3.22 20.79
N VAL A 339 6.07 4.06 21.68
CA VAL A 339 4.67 4.50 21.67
C VAL A 339 4.38 5.44 20.49
N HIS A 340 3.25 5.23 19.82
CA HIS A 340 2.80 6.11 18.73
C HIS A 340 1.88 7.23 19.26
N GLU A 341 2.35 8.46 19.20
CA GLU A 341 1.54 9.65 19.46
C GLU A 341 0.72 10.05 18.23
N LYS A 342 -0.60 10.05 18.39
CA LYS A 342 -1.51 10.50 17.33
C LYS A 342 -1.47 12.01 17.22
N LYS A 343 -1.31 12.51 15.99
CA LYS A 343 -1.40 13.95 15.70
C LYS A 343 -2.80 14.49 16.03
N PRO A 344 -2.91 15.68 16.63
CA PRO A 344 -4.21 16.27 16.95
C PRO A 344 -5.02 16.57 15.67
N PRO A 345 -6.36 16.48 15.72
CA PRO A 345 -7.21 16.81 14.59
C PRO A 345 -7.07 18.31 14.27
N LYS A 346 -6.87 18.63 12.99
CA LYS A 346 -6.78 20.02 12.52
C LYS A 346 -8.16 20.53 12.14
N GLU A 347 -8.49 21.75 12.53
CA GLU A 347 -9.67 22.46 12.04
C GLU A 347 -9.42 22.91 10.60
N VAL A 348 -10.21 22.38 9.66
CA VAL A 348 -10.04 22.67 8.22
C VAL A 348 -11.38 23.08 7.62
N LYS A 349 -11.40 24.25 6.95
CA LYS A 349 -12.53 24.68 6.13
C LYS A 349 -12.70 23.70 4.95
N LYS A 350 -13.84 23.02 4.87
CA LYS A 350 -14.10 21.99 3.85
C LYS A 350 -14.31 22.63 2.47
N LYS A 351 -13.30 22.53 1.61
CA LYS A 351 -13.41 22.89 0.18
C LYS A 351 -13.62 21.63 -0.67
N ARG A 352 -14.48 21.73 -1.69
CA ARG A 352 -14.70 20.66 -2.67
C ARG A 352 -13.66 20.75 -3.79
N TRP A 353 -12.84 19.72 -3.94
CA TRP A 353 -11.83 19.61 -5.01
C TRP A 353 -12.31 18.83 -6.24
N ASN A 354 -13.24 17.89 -6.03
CA ASN A 354 -13.73 17.01 -7.08
C ASN A 354 -15.07 17.50 -7.65
N ARG A 355 -15.25 17.36 -8.97
CA ARG A 355 -16.50 17.71 -9.65
C ARG A 355 -17.71 17.02 -9.02
N ALA A 356 -18.82 17.76 -8.93
CA ALA A 356 -20.09 17.19 -8.53
C ALA A 356 -20.62 16.18 -9.54
N LYS A 357 -21.16 15.06 -9.04
CA LYS A 357 -21.88 14.12 -9.87
C LYS A 357 -23.13 14.83 -10.41
N LEU A 358 -23.23 14.93 -11.73
CA LEU A 358 -24.38 15.56 -12.40
C LEU A 358 -25.67 14.82 -12.02
N SER A 359 -26.71 15.61 -11.74
CA SER A 359 -28.06 15.09 -11.53
C SER A 359 -28.63 14.47 -12.80
N LEU A 360 -29.73 13.72 -12.67
CA LEU A 360 -30.39 13.13 -13.82
C LEU A 360 -30.95 14.20 -14.77
N ALA A 361 -31.58 15.25 -14.23
CA ALA A 361 -32.11 16.37 -15.00
C ALA A 361 -31.01 17.05 -15.83
N GLN A 362 -29.91 17.45 -15.18
CA GLN A 362 -28.74 18.05 -15.84
C GLN A 362 -28.17 17.19 -16.98
N ARG A 363 -28.26 15.86 -16.89
CA ARG A 363 -27.83 14.95 -17.97
C ARG A 363 -28.82 14.94 -19.13
N LYS A 364 -30.13 14.91 -18.85
CA LYS A 364 -31.19 14.95 -19.87
C LYS A 364 -31.15 16.27 -20.62
N ASP A 365 -31.08 17.39 -19.90
CA ASP A 365 -31.05 18.73 -20.47
C ASP A 365 -29.81 18.92 -21.34
N ARG A 366 -28.65 18.43 -20.88
CA ARG A 366 -27.42 18.43 -21.69
C ARG A 366 -27.58 17.67 -23.01
N VAL A 367 -28.29 16.54 -23.01
CA VAL A 367 -28.53 15.77 -24.24
C VAL A 367 -29.46 16.56 -25.18
N ALA A 368 -30.52 17.16 -24.64
CA ALA A 368 -31.44 18.00 -25.42
C ALA A 368 -30.72 19.20 -26.05
N GLN A 369 -29.93 19.93 -25.25
CA GLN A 369 -29.12 21.07 -25.71
C GLN A 369 -28.15 20.66 -26.83
N LYS A 370 -27.50 19.50 -26.72
CA LYS A 370 -26.59 18.99 -27.77
C LYS A 370 -27.32 18.62 -29.06
N LYS A 371 -28.53 18.06 -28.98
CA LYS A 371 -29.34 17.78 -30.17
C LYS A 371 -29.77 19.08 -30.85
N ALA A 372 -30.27 20.04 -30.08
CA ALA A 372 -30.70 21.33 -30.61
C ALA A 372 -29.54 22.15 -31.22
N SER A 373 -28.35 22.12 -30.61
CA SER A 373 -27.17 22.78 -31.20
C SER A 373 -26.73 22.13 -32.50
N PHE A 374 -26.84 20.81 -32.61
CA PHE A 374 -26.47 20.09 -33.82
C PHE A 374 -27.42 20.39 -34.98
N LEU A 375 -28.73 20.40 -34.74
CA LEU A 375 -29.72 20.76 -35.75
C LEU A 375 -29.51 22.19 -36.26
N ARG A 376 -29.29 23.15 -35.36
CA ARG A 376 -28.98 24.53 -35.74
C ARG A 376 -27.73 24.64 -36.62
N ALA A 377 -26.69 23.85 -36.34
CA ALA A 377 -25.47 23.87 -37.15
C ALA A 377 -25.71 23.30 -38.56
N GLN A 378 -26.54 22.25 -38.69
CA GLN A 378 -26.91 21.70 -40.00
C GLN A 378 -27.77 22.66 -40.81
N GLU A 379 -28.70 23.35 -40.16
CA GLU A 379 -29.54 24.37 -40.81
C GLU A 379 -28.70 25.55 -41.31
N GLN A 380 -27.67 25.95 -40.56
CA GLN A 380 -26.73 27.00 -40.98
C GLN A 380 -25.86 26.54 -42.16
N GLU A 381 -25.30 25.33 -42.11
CA GLU A 381 -24.49 24.75 -43.20
C GLU A 381 -25.31 24.53 -44.48
N ALA A 382 -26.63 24.34 -44.36
CA ALA A 382 -27.53 24.23 -45.52
C ALA A 382 -28.02 25.59 -46.06
N ALA A 383 -27.84 26.66 -45.29
CA ALA A 383 -28.22 28.02 -45.67
C ALA A 383 -27.05 28.82 -46.27
N GLU A 384 -25.81 28.45 -45.94
CA GLU A 384 -24.59 28.78 -46.69
C GLU A 384 -24.49 27.96 -47.98
#